data_AF-A0A8J3JM82-F1
#
_entry.id   AF-A0A8J3JM82-F1
#
_cell.length_a   1.000
_cell.length_b   1.000
_cell.length_c   1.000
_cell.angle_alpha   90.00
_cell.angle_beta   90.00
_cell.angle_gamma   90.00
#
_symmetry.space_group_name_H-M   'P 1'
#
loop_
_entity.id
_entity.type
_entity.pdbx_description
1 polymer ?
#
loop_
_entity_poly.entity_id
_entity_poly.type
_entity_poly.pdbx_seq_one_letter_code
_entity_poly.pdbx_strand_id
1 'polypeptide(L)' 'MSFDGCQGCGACLLTCPVHAIRPVAGDGPAALYARPDLCTGCGECVEVCPVDAVTLLARERR' A
#
# COMPACT_ATOMS: atom_id res chain seq x y z
N MET A 1 -2.32 -7.64 0.23
CA MET A 1 -1.37 -6.54 -0.02
C MET A 1 -0.57 -6.35 1.26
N SER A 2 0.74 -6.27 1.18
CA SER A 2 1.65 -6.12 2.32
C SER A 2 2.51 -4.86 2.17
N PHE A 3 3.02 -4.36 3.30
CA PHE A 3 3.82 -3.14 3.42
C PHE A 3 5.12 -3.39 4.22
N ASP A 4 5.76 -4.54 3.99
CA ASP A 4 6.92 -4.96 4.75
C ASP A 4 8.14 -4.06 4.43
N GLY A 5 8.83 -3.56 5.44
CA GLY A 5 9.92 -2.58 5.24
C GLY A 5 9.46 -1.14 4.92
N CYS A 6 8.19 -0.81 5.15
CA CYS A 6 7.68 0.55 4.96
C CYS A 6 8.44 1.57 5.83
N GLN A 7 8.98 2.62 5.19
CA GLN A 7 9.66 3.72 5.87
C GLN A 7 8.76 4.94 6.16
N GLY A 8 7.47 4.87 5.81
CA GLY A 8 6.52 5.95 6.07
C GLY A 8 6.68 7.19 5.18
N CYS A 9 7.26 7.08 3.98
CA CYS A 9 7.46 8.24 3.09
C CYS A 9 6.16 8.84 2.51
N GLY A 10 5.06 8.09 2.53
CA GLY A 10 3.74 8.57 2.09
C GLY A 10 3.52 8.60 0.56
N ALA A 11 4.49 8.23 -0.26
CA ALA A 11 4.35 8.24 -1.73
C ALA A 11 3.15 7.40 -2.23
N CYS A 12 2.94 6.22 -1.63
CA CYS A 12 1.82 5.35 -1.95
C CYS A 12 0.44 5.96 -1.59
N LEU A 13 0.38 6.85 -0.58
CA LEU A 13 -0.85 7.55 -0.20
C LEU A 13 -1.24 8.60 -1.25
N LEU A 14 -0.25 9.29 -1.81
CA LEU A 14 -0.44 10.36 -2.80
C LEU A 14 -0.74 9.82 -4.19
N THR A 15 -0.10 8.71 -4.58
CA THR A 15 -0.28 8.15 -5.92
C THR A 15 -1.58 7.37 -6.11
N CYS A 16 -2.20 6.90 -5.02
CA CYS A 16 -3.36 6.00 -5.13
C CYS A 16 -4.59 6.77 -5.59
N PRO A 17 -5.10 6.55 -6.83
CA PRO A 17 -6.18 7.36 -7.40
C PRO A 17 -7.50 7.24 -6.63
N VAL A 18 -7.69 6.10 -5.98
CA VAL A 18 -8.87 5.76 -5.17
C VAL A 18 -8.64 5.92 -3.67
N HIS A 19 -7.46 6.42 -3.26
CA HIS A 19 -7.08 6.65 -1.86
C HIS A 19 -7.38 5.45 -0.94
N ALA A 20 -7.07 4.24 -1.43
CA ALA A 20 -7.32 2.98 -0.72
C ALA A 20 -6.36 2.76 0.46
N ILE A 21 -5.16 3.35 0.44
CA ILE A 21 -4.12 3.15 1.46
C ILE A 21 -4.28 4.19 2.57
N ARG A 22 -4.18 3.77 3.83
CA ARG A 22 -4.31 4.60 5.03
C ARG A 22 -3.22 4.25 6.05
N PRO A 23 -2.66 5.24 6.77
CA PRO A 23 -1.86 4.98 7.95
C PRO A 23 -2.74 4.42 9.08
N VAL A 24 -2.22 3.43 9.79
CA VAL A 24 -2.82 2.90 11.02
C VAL A 24 -2.20 3.67 12.19
N ALA A 25 -3.04 4.33 12.98
CA ALA A 25 -2.59 4.98 14.21
C ALA A 25 -2.38 3.94 15.31
N GLY A 26 -1.26 4.04 16.03
CA GLY A 26 -0.95 3.20 17.19
C GLY A 26 0.47 3.45 17.71
N ASP A 27 0.81 2.85 18.84
CA ASP A 27 2.13 3.01 19.51
C ASP A 27 3.26 2.19 18.85
N GLY A 28 3.01 1.60 17.68
CA GLY A 28 3.93 0.73 16.96
C GLY A 28 4.61 1.38 15.74
N PRO A 29 5.44 0.62 15.00
CA PRO A 29 6.01 1.10 13.74
C PRO A 29 4.91 1.52 12.78
N ALA A 30 5.16 2.57 12.00
CA ALA A 30 4.19 3.14 11.07
C ALA A 30 3.65 2.07 10.10
N ALA A 31 2.44 1.58 10.39
CA ALA A 31 1.79 0.55 9.61
C ALA A 31 0.85 1.19 8.60
N LEU A 32 0.79 0.60 7.40
CA LEU A 32 -0.17 0.96 6.37
C LEU A 32 -1.23 -0.13 6.24
N TYR A 33 -2.46 0.30 5.98
CA TYR A 33 -3.59 -0.57 5.69
C TYR A 33 -4.20 -0.17 4.36
N ALA A 34 -4.40 -1.14 3.47
CA ALA A 34 -5.11 -0.93 2.22
C ALA A 34 -6.55 -1.42 2.35
N ARG A 35 -7.52 -0.55 2.00
CA ARG A 35 -8.94 -0.89 1.89
C ARG A 35 -9.18 -1.78 0.65
N PRO A 36 -9.42 -3.09 0.82
CA PRO A 36 -9.55 -4.01 -0.30
C PRO A 36 -10.81 -3.76 -1.13
N ASP A 37 -11.83 -3.15 -0.54
CA ASP A 37 -13.07 -2.70 -1.17
C ASP A 37 -12.87 -1.53 -2.15
N LEU A 38 -11.84 -0.72 -1.95
CA LEU A 38 -11.50 0.40 -2.85
C LEU A 38 -10.37 0.06 -3.81
N CYS A 39 -9.47 -0.84 -3.43
CA CYS A 39 -8.28 -1.16 -4.23
C CYS A 39 -8.68 -1.83 -5.55
N THR A 40 -8.34 -1.18 -6.66
CA THR A 40 -8.59 -1.69 -8.02
C THR A 40 -7.49 -2.62 -8.53
N GLY A 41 -6.37 -2.74 -7.79
CA GLY A 41 -5.20 -3.51 -8.22
C GLY A 41 -4.38 -2.85 -9.33
N CYS A 42 -4.46 -1.53 -9.49
CA CYS A 42 -3.79 -0.79 -10.57
C CYS A 42 -2.25 -0.90 -10.58
N GLY A 43 -1.61 -1.00 -9.42
CA GLY A 43 -0.15 -1.18 -9.34
C GLY A 43 0.66 0.07 -9.03
N GLU A 44 0.12 1.29 -9.16
CA GLU A 44 0.89 2.53 -8.94
C GLU A 44 1.63 2.60 -7.59
N CYS A 45 1.03 2.05 -6.53
CA CYS A 45 1.65 2.03 -5.20
C CYS A 45 2.92 1.17 -5.12
N VAL A 46 3.06 0.16 -5.98
CA VAL A 46 4.25 -0.69 -6.10
C VAL A 46 5.33 0.10 -6.82
N GLU A 47 4.99 0.65 -7.99
CA GLU A 47 5.92 1.41 -8.84
C GLU A 47 6.52 2.64 -8.15
N VAL A 48 5.73 3.34 -7.32
CA VAL A 48 6.22 4.56 -6.64
C VAL A 48 7.02 4.26 -5.37
N CYS A 49 7.04 3.02 -4.88
CA CYS A 49 7.67 2.73 -3.59
C CYS A 49 9.20 2.72 -3.74
N PRO A 50 9.94 3.65 -3.11
CA PRO A 50 11.39 3.76 -3.32
C PRO A 50 12.21 2.63 -2.67
N VAL A 51 11.56 1.76 -1.89
CA VAL A 51 12.19 0.65 -1.17
C VAL A 51 11.45 -0.67 -1.36
N ASP A 52 10.62 -0.76 -2.39
CA ASP A 52 9.91 -1.99 -2.76
C ASP A 52 9.11 -2.63 -1.61
N ALA A 53 8.67 -1.82 -0.65
CA ALA A 53 7.97 -2.29 0.54
C ALA A 53 6.53 -2.76 0.26
N VAL A 54 5.99 -2.45 -0.93
CA VAL A 54 4.59 -2.70 -1.28
C VAL A 54 4.49 -3.93 -2.17
N THR A 55 3.72 -4.93 -1.74
CA THR A 55 3.41 -6.11 -2.57
C THR A 55 1.92 -6.24 -2.79
N LEU A 56 1.50 -6.29 -4.06
CA LEU A 56 0.15 -6.71 -4.42
C LEU A 56 0.08 -8.23 -4.43
N LEU A 57 -0.71 -8.80 -3.53
CA LEU A 57 -1.10 -10.21 -3.64
C LEU A 57 -2.11 -10.27 -4.79
N ALA A 58 -1.61 -10.53 -6.00
CA ALA A 58 -2.45 -10.86 -7.13
C ALA A 58 -3.33 -12.04 -6.70
N ARG A 59 -4.65 -11.88 -6.78
CA ARG A 59 -5.53 -13.03 -6.69
C ARG A 59 -5.12 -13.97 -7.83
N GLU A 60 -4.72 -15.19 -7.48
CA GLU A 60 -4.44 -16.27 -8.41
C GLU A 60 -5.45 -16.21 -9.56
N ARG A 61 -4.95 -16.03 -10.78
CA ARG A 61 -5.77 -16.12 -11.99
C ARG A 61 -6.23 -17.57 -12.11
N ARG A 62 -7.43 -17.86 -11.62
CA ARG A 62 -8.20 -19.06 -11.96
C ARG A 62 -8.65 -19.02 -13.42
#